data_AF-A0A815TJP8-F1
#
_entry.id   AF-A0A815TJP8-F1
#
_cell.length_a   1.000
_cell.length_b   1.000
_cell.length_c   1.000
_cell.angle_alpha   90.00
_cell.angle_beta   90.00
_cell.angle_gamma   90.00
#
_symmetry.space_group_name_H-M   'P 1'
#
loop_
_entity.id
_entity.type
_entity.pdbx_description
1 polymer ?
#
loop_
_entity_poly.entity_id
_entity_poly.type
_entity_poly.pdbx_seq_one_letter_code
_entity_poly.pdbx_strand_id
1 'polypeptide(L)'
;MFSGVINLQRILQPTTGEAANIVVPHLDNLLKLDPYLVPYQDEIRRRYHVFQKILKQLNTEEQGIDVFTSAYKHFGIHINHETNEINIKEWAPGAKAMYIHG
;
A
#
# COMPACT_ATOMS: atom_id res chain seq x y z
N MET A 1 1.42 -14.25 -8.72
CA MET A 1 0.35 -13.23 -8.75
C MET A 1 0.63 -12.04 -7.82
N PHE A 2 1.90 -11.65 -7.67
CA PHE A 2 2.30 -10.33 -7.14
C PHE A 2 3.18 -9.70 -8.22
N SER A 3 2.57 -9.42 -9.38
CA SER A 3 3.30 -8.89 -10.54
C SER A 3 3.55 -7.39 -10.45
N GLY A 4 3.02 -6.72 -9.43
CA GLY A 4 3.21 -5.30 -9.19
C GLY A 4 4.03 -5.10 -7.94
N VAL A 5 5.36 -5.03 -8.06
CA VAL A 5 6.11 -4.26 -7.05
C VAL A 5 5.53 -2.87 -7.13
N ILE A 6 4.83 -2.44 -6.08
CA ILE A 6 4.40 -1.06 -5.91
C ILE A 6 5.65 -0.21 -6.13
N ASN A 7 5.77 0.40 -7.31
CA ASN A 7 6.92 1.20 -7.66
C ASN A 7 6.76 2.51 -6.86
N LEU A 8 7.22 2.46 -5.61
CA LEU A 8 7.15 3.56 -4.66
C LEU A 8 7.80 4.80 -5.26
N GLN A 9 8.89 4.63 -6.02
CA GLN A 9 9.53 5.75 -6.72
C GLN A 9 8.55 6.42 -7.70
N ARG A 10 7.79 5.68 -8.52
CA ARG A 10 6.79 6.21 -9.47
C ARG A 10 5.54 6.77 -8.79
N ILE A 11 5.13 6.20 -7.65
CA ILE A 11 3.95 6.63 -6.92
C ILE A 11 4.22 7.92 -6.15
N LEU A 12 5.45 8.12 -5.68
CA LEU A 12 5.86 9.31 -4.93
C LEU A 12 6.18 10.52 -5.81
N GLN A 13 6.34 10.35 -7.13
CA GLN A 13 6.61 11.48 -8.03
C GLN A 13 5.38 12.38 -8.13
N PRO A 14 5.52 13.70 -7.93
CA PRO A 14 4.45 14.64 -8.24
C PRO A 14 4.21 14.65 -9.76
N THR A 15 3.02 14.25 -10.21
CA THR A 15 2.54 14.64 -11.54
C THR A 15 2.14 16.11 -11.44
N THR A 16 3.01 17.01 -11.94
CA THR A 16 3.00 18.47 -11.69
C THR A 16 1.71 19.23 -12.08
N GLY A 17 0.63 18.57 -12.51
CA GLY A 17 -0.68 19.17 -12.76
C GLY A 17 -1.89 18.44 -12.15
N GLU A 18 -1.74 17.22 -11.66
CA GLU A 18 -2.86 16.39 -11.15
C GLU A 18 -3.15 16.68 -9.68
N ALA A 19 -2.11 16.93 -8.88
CA ALA A 19 -2.23 17.16 -7.44
C ALA A 19 -3.02 18.45 -7.09
N ALA A 20 -3.01 19.44 -7.98
CA ALA A 20 -3.69 20.71 -7.78
C ALA A 20 -5.23 20.60 -7.78
N ASN A 21 -5.79 19.59 -8.47
CA ASN A 21 -7.24 19.40 -8.61
C ASN A 21 -7.83 18.43 -7.57
N ILE A 22 -7.06 18.01 -6.58
CA ILE A 22 -7.49 17.00 -5.62
C ILE A 22 -8.14 17.66 -4.42
N VAL A 23 -9.40 17.31 -4.22
CA VAL A 23 -10.19 17.73 -3.08
C VAL A 23 -9.80 16.89 -1.87
N VAL A 24 -9.03 17.49 -0.97
CA VAL A 24 -8.73 16.92 0.35
C VAL A 24 -9.92 17.18 1.27
N PRO A 25 -10.55 16.13 1.84
CA PRO A 25 -11.66 16.31 2.77
C PRO A 25 -11.25 17.15 3.98
N HIS A 26 -12.10 18.14 4.33
CA HIS A 26 -11.93 18.98 5.52
C HIS A 26 -10.60 19.75 5.62
N LEU A 27 -9.91 20.00 4.49
CA LEU A 27 -8.66 20.75 4.49
C LEU A 27 -8.81 22.14 5.16
N ASP A 28 -9.89 22.85 4.87
CA ASP A 28 -10.13 24.17 5.48
C ASP A 28 -10.29 24.11 6.99
N ASN A 29 -10.87 23.03 7.52
CA ASN A 29 -11.00 22.84 8.97
C ASN A 29 -9.64 22.57 9.61
N LEU A 30 -8.78 21.79 8.95
CA LEU A 30 -7.40 21.54 9.37
C LEU A 30 -6.58 22.84 9.41
N LEU A 31 -6.67 23.65 8.35
CA LEU A 31 -5.93 24.92 8.26
C LEU A 31 -6.46 25.98 9.25
N LYS A 32 -7.74 25.94 9.62
CA LYS A 32 -8.30 26.78 10.69
C LYS A 32 -7.83 26.33 12.07
N LEU A 33 -7.73 25.02 12.29
CA LEU A 33 -7.26 24.44 13.55
C LEU A 33 -5.77 24.72 13.76
N ASP A 34 -4.98 24.62 12.70
CA ASP A 34 -3.54 24.90 12.71
C ASP A 34 -3.12 25.75 11.50
N PRO A 35 -3.10 27.10 11.66
CA PRO A 35 -2.69 28.02 10.61
C PRO A 35 -1.24 27.87 10.13
N TYR A 36 -0.36 27.24 10.91
CA TYR A 36 1.03 27.01 10.48
C TYR A 36 1.14 26.04 9.30
N LEU A 37 0.08 25.30 8.99
CA LEU A 37 0.04 24.35 7.87
C LEU A 37 -0.30 25.01 6.52
N VAL A 38 -0.74 26.27 6.50
CA VAL A 38 -1.13 26.98 5.26
C VAL A 38 -0.02 26.96 4.18
N PRO A 39 1.26 27.23 4.48
CA PRO A 39 2.33 27.16 3.48
C PRO A 39 2.56 25.75 2.92
N TYR A 40 2.04 24.71 3.57
CA TYR A 40 2.25 23.30 3.22
C TYR A 40 1.01 22.62 2.63
N GLN A 41 -0.05 23.38 2.34
CA GLN A 41 -1.31 22.85 1.80
C GLN A 41 -1.12 22.02 0.51
N ASP A 42 -0.16 22.41 -0.34
CA ASP A 42 0.12 21.68 -1.59
C ASP A 42 0.77 20.33 -1.32
N GLU A 43 1.64 20.23 -0.31
CA GLU A 43 2.19 18.95 0.14
C GLU A 43 1.13 18.05 0.78
N ILE A 44 0.16 18.63 1.50
CA ILE A 44 -0.97 17.88 2.04
C ILE A 44 -1.80 17.28 0.89
N ARG A 45 -2.11 18.08 -0.13
CA ARG A 45 -2.81 17.60 -1.35
C ARG A 45 -2.02 16.51 -2.07
N ARG A 46 -0.71 16.69 -2.24
CA ARG A 46 0.17 15.70 -2.88
C ARG A 46 0.19 14.38 -2.09
N ARG A 47 0.30 14.42 -0.77
CA ARG A 47 0.26 13.21 0.09
C ARG A 47 -1.09 12.50 -0.01
N TYR A 48 -2.19 13.26 -0.02
CA TYR A 48 -3.53 12.71 -0.16
C TYR A 48 -3.76 12.08 -1.54
N HIS A 49 -3.22 12.67 -2.61
CA HIS A 49 -3.20 12.04 -3.94
C HIS A 49 -2.53 10.67 -3.92
N VAL A 50 -1.33 10.61 -3.36
CA VAL A 50 -0.54 9.39 -3.26
C VAL A 50 -1.31 8.33 -2.48
N PHE A 51 -1.91 8.72 -1.36
CA PHE A 51 -2.78 7.85 -0.58
C PHE A 51 -3.94 7.30 -1.41
N GLN A 52 -4.70 8.15 -2.12
CA GLN A 52 -5.81 7.71 -2.95
C GLN A 52 -5.37 6.75 -4.06
N LYS A 53 -4.21 7.01 -4.68
CA LYS A 53 -3.64 6.16 -5.71
C LYS A 53 -3.32 4.76 -5.17
N ILE A 54 -2.64 4.70 -4.02
CA ILE A 54 -2.32 3.43 -3.35
C ILE A 54 -3.60 2.70 -2.93
N LEU A 55 -4.56 3.40 -2.33
CA LEU A 55 -5.83 2.83 -1.90
C LEU A 55 -6.61 2.24 -3.10
N LYS A 56 -6.64 2.97 -4.22
CA LYS A 56 -7.25 2.47 -5.46
C LYS A 56 -6.56 1.20 -5.95
N GLN A 57 -5.22 1.17 -5.96
CA GLN A 57 -4.47 -0.02 -6.36
C GLN A 57 -4.75 -1.21 -5.44
N LEU A 58 -4.75 -1.02 -4.11
CA LEU A 58 -5.10 -2.07 -3.15
C LEU A 58 -6.50 -2.61 -3.39
N ASN A 59 -7.47 -1.74 -3.65
CA ASN A 59 -8.84 -2.17 -3.95
C ASN A 59 -8.93 -2.96 -5.27
N THR A 60 -8.15 -2.59 -6.30
CA THR A 60 -8.17 -3.28 -7.60
C THR A 60 -7.35 -4.56 -7.65
N GLU A 61 -6.22 -4.61 -6.95
CA GLU A 61 -5.24 -5.70 -7.04
C GLU A 61 -5.37 -6.71 -5.89
N GLU A 62 -5.65 -6.21 -4.68
CA GLU A 62 -5.63 -7.01 -3.43
C GLU A 62 -7.02 -7.21 -2.83
N GLN A 63 -8.09 -6.87 -3.57
CA GLN A 63 -9.49 -6.96 -3.12
C GLN A 63 -9.80 -6.12 -1.88
N GLY A 64 -8.99 -5.09 -1.63
CA GLY A 64 -9.18 -4.13 -0.55
C GLY A 64 -8.28 -4.36 0.66
N ILE A 65 -8.35 -3.42 1.60
CA ILE A 65 -7.43 -3.33 2.74
C ILE A 65 -7.58 -4.51 3.72
N ASP A 66 -8.80 -5.01 3.91
CA ASP A 66 -9.06 -6.10 4.87
C ASP A 66 -8.43 -7.42 4.40
N VAL A 67 -8.48 -7.68 3.10
CA VAL A 67 -7.85 -8.85 2.48
C VAL A 67 -6.34 -8.69 2.50
N PHE A 68 -5.83 -7.54 2.10
CA PHE A 68 -4.40 -7.24 2.11
C PHE A 68 -3.77 -7.40 3.52
N THR A 69 -4.43 -6.88 4.55
CA THR A 69 -3.96 -6.96 5.94
C THR A 69 -4.10 -8.37 6.54
N SER A 70 -4.84 -9.27 5.89
CA SER A 70 -4.98 -10.68 6.27
C SER A 70 -3.93 -11.61 5.65
N ALA A 71 -2.85 -11.07 5.07
CA ALA A 71 -1.81 -11.85 4.39
C ALA A 71 -1.18 -12.98 5.24
N TYR A 72 -1.17 -12.84 6.57
CA TYR A 72 -0.68 -13.88 7.49
C TYR A 72 -1.44 -15.21 7.37
N LYS A 73 -2.65 -15.22 6.82
CA LYS A 73 -3.43 -16.44 6.56
C LYS A 73 -2.88 -17.25 5.38
N HIS A 74 -1.97 -16.68 4.59
CA HIS A 74 -1.48 -17.28 3.35
C HIS A 74 0.06 -17.23 3.23
N PHE A 75 0.72 -16.29 3.88
CA PHE A 75 2.18 -16.24 4.02
C PHE A 75 2.63 -16.92 5.32
N GLY A 76 3.87 -17.41 5.34
CA GLY A 76 4.40 -18.23 6.43
C GLY A 76 4.15 -19.72 6.20
N ILE A 77 4.13 -20.48 7.30
CA ILE A 77 3.97 -21.94 7.32
C ILE A 77 2.55 -22.28 7.75
N HIS A 78 1.82 -23.02 6.92
CA HIS A 78 0.44 -23.45 7.16
C HIS A 78 0.30 -24.94 6.95
N ILE A 79 -0.28 -25.65 7.92
CA ILE A 79 -0.52 -27.09 7.84
C ILE A 79 -1.97 -27.32 7.44
N ASN A 80 -2.19 -28.07 6.36
CA ASN A 80 -3.51 -28.56 6.02
C ASN A 80 -3.76 -29.88 6.75
N HIS A 81 -4.65 -29.88 7.73
CA HIS A 81 -4.95 -31.05 8.55
C HIS A 81 -5.75 -32.14 7.82
N GLU A 82 -6.42 -31.81 6.72
CA GLU A 82 -7.21 -32.78 5.94
C GLU A 82 -6.32 -33.53 4.94
N THR A 83 -5.40 -32.82 4.29
CA THR A 83 -4.49 -33.40 3.28
C THR A 83 -3.13 -33.79 3.85
N ASN A 84 -2.80 -33.38 5.09
CA ASN A 84 -1.47 -33.47 5.71
C ASN A 84 -0.35 -32.74 4.93
N GLU A 85 -0.70 -31.74 4.14
CA GLU A 85 0.27 -30.93 3.39
C GLU A 85 0.78 -29.75 4.23
N ILE A 86 2.04 -29.37 4.01
CA ILE A 86 2.63 -28.15 4.57
C ILE A 86 2.80 -27.13 3.45
N ASN A 87 2.06 -26.04 3.52
CA ASN A 87 2.16 -24.92 2.60
C ASN A 87 3.08 -23.85 3.18
N ILE A 88 4.13 -23.50 2.44
CA ILE A 88 5.11 -22.49 2.86
C ILE A 88 5.21 -21.42 1.79
N LYS A 89 4.98 -20.18 2.19
CA LYS A 89 5.00 -19.03 1.29
C LYS A 89 5.77 -17.88 1.91
N GLU A 90 6.82 -17.46 1.21
CA GLU A 90 7.72 -16.39 1.65
C GLU A 90 7.93 -15.38 0.52
N TRP A 91 8.20 -14.12 0.88
CA TRP A 91 8.56 -13.11 -0.09
C TRP A 91 10.08 -12.96 -0.15
N ALA A 92 10.70 -13.53 -1.18
CA ALA A 92 12.15 -13.47 -1.39
C ALA A 92 12.51 -13.27 -2.88
N PRO A 93 12.08 -12.17 -3.53
CA PRO A 93 12.26 -11.97 -4.97
C PRO A 93 13.74 -11.87 -5.41
N GLY A 94 14.64 -11.52 -4.49
CA GLY A 94 16.07 -11.47 -4.74
C GLY A 94 16.82 -12.77 -4.43
N ALA A 95 16.14 -13.82 -3.95
CA ALA A 95 16.79 -15.07 -3.57
C ALA A 95 17.09 -15.93 -4.80
N LYS A 96 18.32 -16.46 -4.87
CA LYS A 96 18.70 -17.46 -5.89
C LYS A 96 18.19 -18.86 -5.57
N ALA A 97 18.04 -19.15 -4.28
CA ALA A 97 17.52 -20.40 -3.76
C ALA A 97 16.90 -20.15 -2.38
N MET A 98 15.95 -21.01 -2.01
CA MET A 98 15.31 -21.02 -0.70
C MET A 98 15.35 -22.44 -0.14
N TYR A 99 15.55 -22.53 1.17
CA TYR A 99 15.63 -23.79 1.90
C TYR A 99 14.83 -23.66 3.19
N ILE A 100 14.30 -24.79 3.65
CA ILE A 100 13.67 -24.92 4.97
C ILE A 100 14.56 -25.86 5.77
N HIS A 101 14.87 -25.46 7.01
CA HIS A 101 15.71 -26.23 7.93
C HIS A 101 15.12 -26.15 9.33
N GLY A 102 15.43 -27.15 10.17
CA GLY A 102 14.96 -27.24 11.55
C GLY A 102 15.64 -28.40 12.27
#